data_AF-A0A2J6SYD9-F1
#
_entry.id   AF-A0A2J6SYD9-F1
#
_cell.length_a   1.000
_cell.length_b   1.000
_cell.length_c   1.000
_cell.angle_alpha   90.00
_cell.angle_beta   90.00
_cell.angle_gamma   90.00
#
_symmetry.space_group_name_H-M   'P 1'
#
loop_
_entity.id
_entity.type
_entity.pdbx_description
1 polymer ?
#
loop_
_entity_poly.entity_id
_entity_poly.type
_entity_poly.pdbx_seq_one_letter_code
_entity_poly.pdbx_strand_id
1 'polypeptide(L)'
;MPRSATDATRFTSTTPHASAKPPASALNLPGRSNSLPPRTPGPPGETPQEKVRRLRAAADRARDAQISTLDRLLVRGRVWADRAHRFTALSLIGATVIAGGFTFFALGDMMIYNRRKRAEFYEEQKALKENAVRSARLAIAAGVASEDQINFIRREEEHDGQLEAAAKAAAAKKGIFKRGKEWLFSGLKNEEQGEDVGSSESRLGYEALSEEDDSLGERESDIVRAIEEKKIVIAAKAKKVFAEEKERQRSGGPLDRLGTEIEGGNGEPPKTGGWTSWMSRR
;
A
#
# COMPACT_ATOMS: atom_id res chain seq x y z
N MET A 1 65.36 -18.48 -16.71
CA MET A 1 65.81 -17.16 -16.21
C MET A 1 64.73 -16.60 -15.28
N PRO A 2 65.03 -16.24 -14.03
CA PRO A 2 64.04 -15.64 -13.13
C PRO A 2 63.71 -14.23 -13.64
N ARG A 3 62.42 -13.90 -13.73
CA ARG A 3 61.95 -12.59 -14.20
C ARG A 3 62.18 -11.55 -13.10
N SER A 4 62.89 -10.47 -13.43
CA SER A 4 63.24 -9.40 -12.49
C SER A 4 61.98 -8.73 -11.92
N ALA A 5 62.00 -8.43 -10.62
CA ALA A 5 60.89 -7.82 -9.86
C ALA A 5 60.44 -6.44 -10.39
N THR A 6 61.24 -5.82 -11.26
CA THR A 6 60.91 -4.54 -11.91
C THR A 6 59.74 -4.65 -12.91
N ASP A 7 59.40 -5.84 -13.38
CA ASP A 7 58.29 -6.05 -14.34
C ASP A 7 56.90 -6.01 -13.69
N ALA A 8 56.82 -6.13 -12.36
CA ALA A 8 55.55 -6.30 -11.63
C ALA A 8 54.78 -5.00 -11.33
N THR A 9 55.34 -3.82 -11.60
CA THR A 9 54.71 -2.52 -11.24
C THR A 9 54.40 -1.61 -12.42
N ARG A 10 54.63 -2.06 -13.66
CA ARG A 10 54.15 -1.32 -14.83
C ARG A 10 52.71 -1.73 -15.13
N PHE A 11 51.82 -0.75 -15.07
CA PHE A 11 50.40 -0.82 -15.40
C PHE A 11 50.15 -1.40 -16.81
N THR A 12 50.23 -2.72 -16.95
CA THR A 12 49.70 -3.41 -18.11
C THR A 12 48.22 -3.65 -17.82
N SER A 13 47.36 -2.93 -18.54
CA SER A 13 45.92 -3.19 -18.65
C SER A 13 45.66 -4.70 -18.65
N THR A 14 45.00 -5.22 -17.63
CA THR A 14 44.56 -6.62 -17.54
C THR A 14 43.31 -6.88 -18.37
N THR A 15 42.82 -5.87 -19.10
CA THR A 15 41.66 -6.02 -19.98
C THR A 15 42.10 -6.69 -21.28
N PRO A 16 41.55 -7.87 -21.64
CA PRO A 16 41.90 -8.52 -22.90
C PRO A 16 41.42 -7.64 -24.07
N HIS A 17 42.36 -6.96 -24.74
CA HIS A 17 42.06 -6.16 -25.92
C HIS A 17 41.76 -7.08 -27.12
N ALA A 18 40.67 -6.81 -27.83
CA ALA A 18 40.15 -7.64 -28.93
C ALA A 18 41.10 -7.83 -30.13
N SER A 19 42.19 -7.06 -30.21
CA SER A 19 43.20 -7.14 -31.29
C SER A 19 44.52 -7.84 -30.87
N ALA A 20 44.63 -8.33 -29.64
CA ALA A 20 45.82 -9.04 -29.21
C ALA A 20 45.92 -10.41 -29.91
N LYS A 21 46.94 -10.59 -30.76
CA LYS A 21 47.32 -11.91 -31.29
C LYS A 21 47.63 -12.82 -30.09
N PRO A 22 46.97 -13.97 -29.94
CA PRO A 22 47.26 -14.88 -28.84
C PRO A 22 48.73 -15.30 -28.91
N PRO A 23 49.46 -15.36 -27.78
CA PRO A 23 50.85 -15.78 -27.77
C PRO A 23 50.94 -17.20 -28.33
N ALA A 24 51.86 -17.42 -29.28
CA ALA A 24 52.12 -18.73 -29.90
C ALA A 24 52.47 -19.83 -28.87
N SER A 25 52.80 -19.45 -27.63
CA SER A 25 53.10 -20.34 -26.52
C SER A 25 51.88 -20.96 -25.82
N ALA A 26 50.64 -20.54 -26.15
CA ALA A 26 49.42 -21.20 -25.66
C ALA A 26 49.04 -22.47 -26.47
N LEU A 27 49.92 -22.91 -27.38
CA LEU A 27 49.70 -24.09 -28.24
C LEU A 27 50.18 -25.41 -27.63
N ASN A 28 50.88 -25.39 -26.49
CA ASN A 28 51.41 -26.60 -25.84
C ASN A 28 50.71 -26.89 -24.50
N LEU A 29 49.38 -26.98 -24.50
CA LEU A 29 48.64 -27.66 -23.42
C LEU A 29 48.41 -29.12 -23.83
N PRO A 30 48.81 -30.11 -23.00
CA PRO A 30 48.60 -31.52 -23.33
C PRO A 30 47.09 -31.81 -23.30
N GLY A 31 46.50 -32.07 -24.47
CA GLY A 31 45.08 -32.42 -24.61
C GLY A 31 44.31 -31.60 -25.65
N ARG A 32 44.86 -30.50 -26.17
CA ARG A 32 44.24 -29.76 -27.28
C ARG A 32 44.85 -30.21 -28.60
N SER A 33 44.31 -31.30 -29.16
CA SER A 33 44.63 -31.71 -30.52
C SER A 33 44.38 -30.53 -31.47
N ASN A 34 45.40 -30.21 -32.26
CA ASN A 34 45.38 -29.16 -33.26
C ASN A 34 44.57 -29.62 -34.50
N SER A 35 43.40 -30.20 -34.30
CA SER A 35 42.46 -30.50 -35.38
C SER A 35 41.78 -29.20 -35.76
N LEU A 36 42.36 -28.48 -36.73
CA LEU A 36 41.57 -27.54 -37.51
C LEU A 36 40.31 -28.30 -37.96
N PRO A 37 39.10 -27.75 -37.76
CA PRO A 37 37.89 -28.40 -38.23
C PRO A 37 38.04 -28.69 -39.73
N PRO A 38 37.61 -29.87 -40.20
CA PRO A 38 37.77 -30.26 -41.59
C PRO A 38 37.23 -29.14 -42.48
N ARG A 39 38.10 -28.57 -43.32
CA ARG A 39 37.73 -27.52 -44.29
C ARG A 39 36.92 -28.20 -45.40
N THR A 40 35.68 -28.54 -45.11
CA THR A 40 34.77 -29.04 -46.14
C THR A 40 34.51 -27.89 -47.12
N PRO A 41 34.83 -28.05 -48.41
CA PRO A 41 34.52 -27.03 -49.39
C PRO A 41 33.00 -26.79 -49.37
N GLY A 42 32.61 -25.51 -49.29
CA GLY A 42 31.20 -25.13 -49.37
C GLY A 42 30.63 -25.43 -50.76
N PRO A 43 29.30 -25.45 -50.90
CA PRO A 43 28.65 -25.66 -52.19
C PRO A 43 29.15 -24.63 -53.23
N PRO A 44 29.35 -25.04 -54.50
CA PRO A 44 29.88 -24.14 -55.53
C PRO A 44 28.87 -23.04 -55.86
N GLY A 45 29.33 -21.78 -55.94
CA GLY A 45 28.52 -20.61 -56.30
C GLY A 45 28.02 -19.73 -55.15
N GLU A 46 28.37 -20.03 -53.89
CA GLU A 46 27.99 -19.24 -52.70
C GLU A 46 28.57 -17.81 -52.72
N THR A 47 27.76 -16.79 -52.42
CA THR A 47 28.26 -15.42 -52.29
C THR A 47 29.17 -15.29 -51.05
N PRO A 48 30.15 -14.35 -51.03
CA PRO A 48 31.03 -14.18 -49.88
C PRO A 48 30.27 -13.92 -48.55
N GLN A 49 29.13 -13.25 -48.62
CA GLN A 49 28.29 -12.94 -47.46
C GLN A 49 27.55 -14.18 -46.93
N GLU A 50 27.02 -15.00 -47.82
CA GLU A 50 26.39 -16.28 -47.46
C GLU A 50 27.40 -17.23 -46.81
N LYS A 51 28.64 -17.26 -47.31
CA LYS A 51 29.74 -18.04 -46.73
C LYS A 51 30.01 -17.67 -45.29
N VAL A 52 30.06 -16.37 -44.98
CA VAL A 52 30.25 -15.90 -43.61
C VAL A 52 29.06 -16.29 -42.74
N ARG A 53 27.83 -16.14 -43.23
CA ARG A 53 26.62 -16.53 -42.50
C ARG A 53 26.60 -18.03 -42.19
N ARG A 54 26.97 -18.87 -43.16
CA ARG A 54 27.08 -20.32 -42.97
C ARG A 54 28.17 -20.68 -41.98
N LEU A 55 29.35 -20.07 -42.09
CA LEU A 55 30.46 -20.32 -41.17
C LEU A 55 30.13 -19.88 -39.74
N ARG A 56 29.45 -18.74 -39.57
CA ARG A 56 28.92 -18.32 -38.26
C ARG A 56 27.90 -19.31 -37.73
N ALA A 57 26.90 -19.69 -38.53
CA ALA A 57 25.90 -20.68 -38.13
C ALA A 57 26.51 -22.06 -37.81
N ALA A 58 27.56 -22.47 -38.52
CA ALA A 58 28.29 -23.71 -38.25
C ALA A 58 29.12 -23.61 -36.96
N ALA A 59 29.76 -22.46 -36.71
CA ALA A 59 30.47 -22.19 -35.47
C ALA A 59 29.51 -22.14 -34.27
N ASP A 60 28.35 -21.51 -34.42
CA ASP A 60 27.30 -21.45 -33.39
C ASP A 60 26.73 -22.84 -33.12
N ARG A 61 26.46 -23.64 -34.16
CA ARG A 61 26.07 -25.06 -34.00
C ARG A 61 27.14 -25.91 -33.33
N ALA A 62 28.43 -25.66 -33.62
CA ALA A 62 29.53 -26.37 -32.98
C ALA A 62 29.68 -25.98 -31.51
N ARG A 63 29.45 -24.71 -31.16
CA ARG A 63 29.36 -24.21 -29.78
C ARG A 63 28.19 -24.87 -29.06
N ASP A 64 27.01 -24.87 -29.67
CA ASP A 64 25.81 -25.47 -29.08
C ASP A 64 25.99 -26.97 -28.89
N ALA A 65 26.62 -27.69 -29.83
CA ALA A 65 26.89 -29.13 -29.73
C ALA A 65 27.79 -29.53 -28.55
N GLN A 66 28.61 -28.60 -28.03
CA GLN A 66 29.43 -28.82 -26.83
C GLN A 66 28.64 -28.69 -25.53
N ILE A 67 27.42 -28.17 -25.58
CA ILE A 67 26.54 -28.02 -24.41
C ILE A 67 25.81 -29.35 -24.17
N SER A 68 25.98 -29.90 -22.97
CA SER A 68 25.27 -31.12 -22.54
C SER A 68 23.75 -30.92 -22.59
N THR A 69 23.01 -31.95 -22.97
CA THR A 69 21.53 -31.92 -23.01
C THR A 69 20.92 -31.58 -21.65
N LEU A 70 21.56 -32.01 -20.56
CA LEU A 70 21.17 -31.68 -19.20
C LEU A 70 21.35 -30.19 -18.90
N ASP A 71 22.44 -29.59 -19.36
CA ASP A 71 22.71 -28.16 -19.18
C ASP A 71 21.67 -27.31 -19.94
N ARG A 72 21.28 -27.72 -21.15
CA ARG A 72 20.17 -27.09 -21.88
C ARG A 72 18.85 -27.18 -21.14
N LEU A 73 18.55 -28.33 -20.55
CA LEU A 73 17.31 -28.54 -19.79
C LEU A 73 17.30 -27.71 -18.50
N LEU A 74 18.44 -27.59 -17.81
CA LEU A 74 18.57 -26.75 -16.62
C LEU A 74 18.41 -25.26 -16.94
N VAL A 75 19.04 -24.76 -18.01
CA VAL A 75 18.87 -23.37 -18.45
C VAL A 75 17.42 -23.08 -18.82
N ARG A 76 16.78 -23.99 -19.55
CA ARG A 76 15.35 -23.88 -19.91
C ARG A 76 14.46 -23.94 -18.67
N GLY A 77 14.78 -24.82 -17.72
CA GLY A 77 14.08 -25.03 -16.46
C GLY A 77 14.12 -23.80 -15.57
N ARG A 78 15.26 -23.11 -15.48
CA ARG A 78 15.39 -21.85 -14.75
C ARG A 78 14.43 -20.78 -15.28
N VAL A 79 14.40 -20.61 -16.60
CA VAL A 79 13.49 -19.62 -17.22
C VAL A 79 12.03 -19.98 -16.96
N TRP A 80 11.68 -21.27 -16.96
CA TRP A 80 10.33 -21.73 -16.65
C TRP A 80 9.97 -21.55 -15.18
N ALA A 81 10.91 -21.79 -14.26
CA ALA A 81 10.72 -21.56 -12.84
C ALA A 81 10.50 -20.06 -12.56
N ASP A 82 11.30 -19.19 -13.16
CA ASP A 82 11.14 -17.73 -13.05
C ASP A 82 9.80 -17.27 -13.64
N ARG A 83 9.36 -17.88 -14.75
CA ARG A 83 8.04 -17.61 -15.37
C ARG A 83 6.89 -18.05 -14.46
N ALA A 84 6.99 -19.24 -13.87
CA ALA A 84 5.99 -19.81 -12.97
C ALA A 84 5.86 -18.98 -11.69
N HIS A 85 6.99 -18.59 -11.08
CA HIS A 85 6.98 -17.70 -9.92
C HIS A 85 6.33 -16.35 -10.26
N ARG A 86 6.67 -15.73 -11.40
CA ARG A 86 6.04 -14.46 -11.78
C ARG A 86 4.55 -14.60 -11.99
N PHE A 87 4.11 -15.70 -12.61
CA PHE A 87 2.68 -15.97 -12.79
C PHE A 87 1.95 -16.14 -11.46
N THR A 88 2.49 -16.92 -10.52
CA THR A 88 1.86 -17.12 -9.21
C THR A 88 1.83 -15.84 -8.39
N ALA A 89 2.92 -15.06 -8.40
CA ALA A 89 2.98 -13.78 -7.70
C ALA A 89 1.94 -12.79 -8.26
N LEU A 90 1.87 -12.64 -9.58
CA LEU A 90 0.88 -11.76 -10.21
C LEU A 90 -0.56 -12.25 -10.01
N SER A 91 -0.77 -13.56 -9.99
CA SER A 91 -2.07 -14.16 -9.68
C SER A 91 -2.50 -13.86 -8.24
N LEU A 92 -1.61 -14.01 -7.26
CA LEU A 92 -1.89 -13.67 -5.86
C LEU A 92 -2.20 -12.18 -5.70
N ILE A 93 -1.42 -11.31 -6.34
CA ILE A 93 -1.69 -9.87 -6.34
C ILE A 93 -3.08 -9.59 -6.95
N GLY A 94 -3.38 -10.16 -8.11
CA GLY A 94 -4.70 -10.02 -8.74
C GLY A 94 -5.84 -10.52 -7.84
N ALA A 95 -5.66 -11.67 -7.20
CA ALA A 95 -6.64 -12.22 -6.25
C ALA A 95 -6.87 -11.30 -5.05
N THR A 96 -5.82 -10.66 -4.51
CA THR A 96 -5.99 -9.69 -3.41
C THR A 96 -6.76 -8.45 -3.81
N VAL A 97 -6.56 -7.95 -5.05
CA VAL A 97 -7.32 -6.81 -5.56
C VAL A 97 -8.79 -7.16 -5.74
N ILE A 98 -9.09 -8.35 -6.28
CA ILE A 98 -10.47 -8.83 -6.43
C ILE A 98 -11.13 -9.01 -5.06
N ALA A 99 -10.42 -9.64 -4.11
CA ALA A 99 -10.92 -9.82 -2.76
C ALA A 99 -11.18 -8.47 -2.07
N GLY A 100 -10.28 -7.50 -2.22
CA GLY A 100 -10.47 -6.13 -1.74
C GLY A 100 -11.66 -5.42 -2.40
N GLY A 101 -11.82 -5.56 -3.72
CA GLY A 101 -12.99 -5.02 -4.42
C GLY A 101 -14.30 -5.61 -3.89
N PHE A 102 -14.31 -6.92 -3.62
CA PHE A 102 -15.47 -7.61 -3.06
C PHE A 102 -15.81 -7.15 -1.64
N THR A 103 -14.82 -6.88 -0.79
CA THR A 103 -15.08 -6.36 0.57
C THR A 103 -15.67 -4.96 0.52
N PHE A 104 -15.16 -4.06 -0.34
CA PHE A 104 -15.77 -2.74 -0.52
C PHE A 104 -17.20 -2.82 -1.06
N PHE A 105 -17.45 -3.74 -2.00
CA PHE A 105 -18.79 -3.98 -2.52
C PHE A 105 -19.75 -4.44 -1.41
N ALA A 106 -19.34 -5.42 -0.59
CA ALA A 106 -20.16 -5.93 0.50
C ALA A 106 -20.44 -4.86 1.58
N LEU A 107 -19.44 -4.05 1.94
CA LEU A 107 -19.62 -2.94 2.88
C LEU A 107 -20.57 -1.88 2.32
N GLY A 108 -20.41 -1.52 1.04
CA GLY A 108 -21.30 -0.57 0.37
C GLY A 108 -22.74 -1.06 0.30
N ASP A 109 -22.94 -2.33 -0.05
CA ASP A 109 -24.26 -2.95 -0.13
C ASP A 109 -24.97 -2.94 1.24
N MET A 110 -24.25 -3.29 2.30
CA MET A 110 -24.79 -3.28 3.66
C MET A 110 -25.12 -1.86 4.15
N MET A 111 -24.30 -0.87 3.81
CA MET A 111 -24.58 0.54 4.12
C MET A 111 -25.83 1.06 3.41
N ILE A 112 -26.01 0.75 2.12
CA ILE A 112 -27.18 1.20 1.36
C ILE A 112 -28.45 0.55 1.91
N TYR A 113 -28.40 -0.75 2.19
CA TYR A 113 -29.52 -1.46 2.80
C TYR A 113 -29.90 -0.88 4.17
N ASN A 114 -28.92 -0.69 5.07
CA ASN A 114 -29.18 -0.09 6.37
C ASN A 114 -29.69 1.33 6.29
N ARG A 115 -29.18 2.12 5.34
CA ARG A 115 -29.64 3.50 5.11
C ARG A 115 -31.09 3.52 4.65
N ARG A 116 -31.50 2.60 3.77
CA ARG A 116 -32.92 2.46 3.36
C ARG A 116 -33.81 2.06 4.54
N LYS A 117 -33.39 1.08 5.35
CA LYS A 117 -34.15 0.66 6.54
C LYS A 117 -34.26 1.74 7.61
N ARG A 118 -33.17 2.49 7.82
CA ARG A 118 -33.18 3.67 8.69
C ARG A 118 -34.12 4.75 8.15
N ALA A 119 -34.09 5.02 6.84
CA ALA A 119 -34.98 6.00 6.22
C ALA A 119 -36.46 5.67 6.44
N GLU A 120 -36.86 4.41 6.22
CA GLU A 120 -38.23 3.95 6.50
C GLU A 120 -38.64 4.20 7.96
N PHE A 121 -37.76 3.85 8.91
CA PHE A 121 -38.02 4.09 10.33
C PHE A 121 -38.13 5.58 10.69
N TYR A 122 -37.29 6.43 10.09
CA TYR A 122 -37.36 7.88 10.30
C TYR A 122 -38.60 8.50 9.67
N GLU A 123 -39.06 8.00 8.53
CA GLU A 123 -40.32 8.42 7.91
C GLU A 123 -41.50 8.09 8.82
N GLU A 124 -41.56 6.89 9.40
CA GLU A 124 -42.59 6.52 10.37
C GLU A 124 -42.54 7.40 11.64
N GLN A 125 -41.34 7.65 12.19
CA GLN A 125 -41.19 8.54 13.34
C GLN A 125 -41.61 9.98 13.04
N LYS A 126 -41.25 10.51 11.87
CA LYS A 126 -41.66 11.85 11.42
C LYS A 126 -43.18 11.92 11.31
N ALA A 127 -43.83 10.92 10.71
CA ALA A 127 -45.29 10.87 10.60
C ALA A 127 -45.98 10.83 11.97
N LEU A 128 -45.47 10.03 12.92
CA LEU A 128 -45.99 9.98 14.29
C LEU A 128 -45.81 11.33 15.00
N LYS A 129 -44.64 11.95 14.86
CA LYS A 129 -44.34 13.27 15.44
C LYS A 129 -45.26 14.34 14.87
N GLU A 130 -45.44 14.40 13.55
CA GLU A 130 -46.34 15.34 12.89
C GLU A 130 -47.79 15.18 13.36
N ASN A 131 -48.25 13.94 13.53
CA ASN A 131 -49.58 13.67 14.06
C ASN A 131 -49.73 14.13 15.52
N ALA A 132 -48.69 13.98 16.35
CA ALA A 132 -48.67 14.49 17.72
C ALA A 132 -48.66 16.02 17.79
N VAL A 133 -47.86 16.68 16.94
CA VAL A 133 -47.83 18.15 16.81
C VAL A 133 -49.19 18.67 16.33
N ARG A 134 -49.80 18.01 15.33
CA ARG A 134 -51.11 18.40 14.81
C ARG A 134 -52.20 18.26 15.86
N SER A 135 -52.22 17.16 16.62
CA SER A 135 -53.22 16.97 17.68
C SER A 135 -53.07 17.97 18.81
N ALA A 136 -51.84 18.28 19.23
CA ALA A 136 -51.56 19.31 20.23
C ALA A 136 -52.01 20.70 19.75
N ARG A 137 -51.70 21.07 18.49
CA ARG A 137 -52.17 22.33 17.89
C ARG A 137 -53.70 22.43 17.85
N LEU A 138 -54.39 21.35 17.50
CA LEU A 138 -55.86 21.31 17.49
C LEU A 138 -56.43 21.46 18.91
N ALA A 139 -55.83 20.82 19.91
CA ALA A 139 -56.25 20.96 21.29
C ALA A 139 -56.05 22.40 21.82
N ILE A 140 -54.95 23.04 21.42
CA ILE A 140 -54.68 24.46 21.74
C ILE A 140 -55.72 25.37 21.08
N ALA A 141 -56.00 25.16 19.79
CA ALA A 141 -56.99 25.93 19.06
C ALA A 141 -58.42 25.76 19.62
N ALA A 142 -58.74 24.55 20.10
CA ALA A 142 -60.00 24.26 20.77
C ALA A 142 -60.08 24.82 22.20
N GLY A 143 -58.98 25.31 22.77
CA GLY A 143 -58.92 25.83 24.14
C GLY A 143 -58.96 24.77 25.24
N VAL A 144 -58.80 23.47 24.90
CA VAL A 144 -58.85 22.34 25.85
C VAL A 144 -57.46 21.68 26.01
N ALA A 145 -56.40 22.39 25.61
CA ALA A 145 -55.04 21.86 25.68
C ALA A 145 -54.58 21.60 27.12
N SER A 146 -53.93 20.45 27.32
CA SER A 146 -53.16 20.19 28.53
C SER A 146 -51.90 21.05 28.57
N GLU A 147 -51.43 21.41 29.77
CA GLU A 147 -50.17 22.14 29.97
C GLU A 147 -48.98 21.43 29.32
N ASP A 148 -48.99 20.10 29.31
CA ASP A 148 -47.95 19.29 28.67
C ASP A 148 -47.92 19.46 27.15
N GLN A 149 -49.09 19.62 26.51
CA GLN A 149 -49.20 19.81 25.06
C GLN A 149 -48.71 21.21 24.65
N ILE A 150 -48.95 22.21 25.50
CA ILE A 150 -48.47 23.59 25.30
C ILE A 150 -46.93 23.62 25.43
N ASN A 151 -46.39 22.98 26.47
CA ASN A 151 -44.95 22.87 26.68
C ASN A 151 -44.25 22.00 25.62
N PHE A 152 -44.95 21.02 25.05
CA PHE A 152 -44.44 20.22 23.93
C PHE A 152 -44.25 21.08 22.68
N ILE A 153 -45.26 21.85 22.28
CA ILE A 153 -45.18 22.74 21.10
C ILE A 153 -44.11 23.83 21.29
N ARG A 154 -44.04 24.46 22.46
CA ARG A 154 -43.03 25.49 22.73
C ARG A 154 -41.60 24.96 22.56
N ARG A 155 -41.31 23.77 23.11
CA ARG A 155 -39.99 23.15 22.99
C ARG A 155 -39.66 22.78 21.55
N GLU A 156 -40.65 22.34 20.79
CA GLU A 156 -40.48 22.03 19.37
C GLU A 156 -40.16 23.27 18.53
N GLU A 157 -40.88 24.38 18.78
CA GLU A 157 -40.61 25.66 18.12
C GLU A 157 -39.23 26.25 18.48
N GLU A 158 -38.83 26.14 19.74
CA GLU A 158 -37.49 26.53 20.19
C GLU A 158 -36.38 25.68 19.52
N HIS A 159 -36.63 24.38 19.36
CA HIS A 159 -35.70 23.47 18.70
C HIS A 159 -35.59 23.76 17.20
N ASP A 160 -36.71 23.94 16.51
CA ASP A 160 -36.72 24.26 15.08
C ASP A 160 -36.06 25.63 14.81
N GLY A 161 -36.30 26.61 15.68
CA GLY A 161 -35.62 27.91 15.63
C GLY A 161 -34.11 27.81 15.82
N GLN A 162 -33.64 26.93 16.71
CA GLN A 162 -32.20 26.67 16.90
C GLN A 162 -31.57 25.97 15.69
N LEU A 163 -32.27 24.99 15.10
CA LEU A 163 -31.82 24.31 13.88
C LEU A 163 -31.70 25.29 12.71
N GLU A 164 -32.68 26.16 12.51
CA GLU A 164 -32.59 27.19 11.47
C GLU A 164 -31.44 28.17 11.70
N ALA A 165 -31.21 28.59 12.95
CA ALA A 165 -30.10 29.46 13.30
C ALA A 165 -28.75 28.76 13.06
N ALA A 166 -28.65 27.48 13.40
CA ALA A 166 -27.47 26.65 13.15
C ALA A 166 -27.24 26.45 11.65
N ALA A 167 -28.26 26.13 10.86
CA ALA A 167 -28.19 25.99 9.42
C ALA A 167 -27.78 27.31 8.72
N LYS A 168 -28.31 28.45 9.18
CA LYS A 168 -27.90 29.79 8.71
C LYS A 168 -26.43 30.07 9.07
N ALA A 169 -26.00 29.70 10.27
CA ALA A 169 -24.60 29.85 10.71
C ALA A 169 -23.64 28.90 9.96
N ALA A 170 -24.09 27.69 9.61
CA ALA A 170 -23.35 26.72 8.82
C ALA A 170 -23.22 27.17 7.36
N ALA A 171 -24.31 27.63 6.74
CA ALA A 171 -24.29 28.20 5.39
C ALA A 171 -23.36 29.43 5.28
N ALA A 172 -23.26 30.23 6.34
CA ALA A 172 -22.31 31.35 6.39
C ALA A 172 -20.84 30.89 6.51
N LYS A 173 -20.58 29.72 7.09
CA LYS A 173 -19.25 29.13 7.21
C LYS A 173 -18.94 28.32 5.95
N LYS A 174 -18.33 28.93 4.93
CA LYS A 174 -17.78 28.20 3.76
C LYS A 174 -16.98 26.97 4.25
N GLY A 175 -17.54 25.78 4.01
CA GLY A 175 -17.11 24.53 4.64
C GLY A 175 -15.61 24.29 4.51
N ILE A 176 -15.01 23.77 5.58
CA ILE A 176 -13.57 23.49 5.72
C ILE A 176 -13.05 22.66 4.52
N PHE A 177 -13.91 21.82 3.94
CA PHE A 177 -13.62 21.03 2.75
C PHE A 177 -13.42 21.85 1.46
N LYS A 178 -14.16 22.95 1.27
CA LYS A 178 -13.94 23.87 0.14
C LYS A 178 -12.61 24.59 0.26
N ARG A 179 -12.21 24.99 1.48
CA ARG A 179 -10.89 25.59 1.74
C ARG A 179 -9.75 24.60 1.47
N GLY A 180 -9.92 23.33 1.85
CA GLY A 180 -8.94 22.28 1.56
C GLY A 180 -8.77 22.02 0.06
N LYS A 181 -9.87 21.97 -0.70
CA LYS A 181 -9.84 21.86 -2.17
C LYS A 181 -9.23 23.10 -2.82
N GLU A 182 -9.63 24.31 -2.40
CA GLU A 182 -9.03 25.54 -2.91
C GLU A 182 -7.53 25.59 -2.64
N TRP A 183 -7.06 25.16 -1.47
CA TRP A 183 -5.63 25.08 -1.17
C TRP A 183 -4.89 24.05 -2.03
N LEU A 184 -5.47 22.86 -2.22
CA LEU A 184 -4.89 21.79 -3.07
C LEU A 184 -4.88 22.13 -4.57
N PHE A 185 -5.84 22.91 -5.05
CA PHE A 185 -5.98 23.27 -6.48
C PHE A 185 -5.57 24.71 -6.80
N SER A 186 -5.22 25.54 -5.80
CA SER A 186 -4.73 26.91 -5.99
C SER A 186 -3.41 26.95 -6.78
N GLY A 187 -2.63 25.87 -6.77
CA GLY A 187 -1.39 25.77 -7.55
C GLY A 187 -1.60 25.45 -9.04
N LEU A 188 -2.76 24.91 -9.43
CA LEU A 188 -3.05 24.52 -10.82
C LEU A 188 -3.76 25.63 -11.62
N LYS A 189 -4.38 26.59 -10.94
CA LYS A 189 -5.23 27.61 -11.57
C LYS A 189 -4.50 28.88 -12.05
N ASN A 190 -3.20 29.00 -11.80
CA ASN A 190 -2.43 30.22 -12.10
C ASN A 190 -1.64 30.17 -13.42
N GLU A 191 -1.77 29.13 -14.25
CA GLU A 191 -1.04 29.06 -15.54
C GLU A 191 -1.92 29.01 -16.81
N GLU A 192 -3.25 28.94 -16.71
CA GLU A 192 -4.09 28.87 -17.91
C GLU A 192 -5.24 29.88 -17.85
N GLN A 193 -4.92 31.10 -18.31
CA GLN A 193 -5.89 32.07 -18.75
C GLN A 193 -6.44 31.60 -20.10
N GLY A 194 -7.47 30.74 -20.09
CA GLY A 194 -8.11 30.30 -21.32
C GLY A 194 -9.05 29.12 -21.13
N GLU A 195 -10.31 29.35 -21.48
CA GLU A 195 -11.31 28.33 -21.82
C GLU A 195 -12.04 27.63 -20.67
N ASP A 196 -13.25 28.16 -20.48
CA ASP A 196 -14.46 27.50 -20.00
C ASP A 196 -14.59 26.07 -20.56
N VAL A 197 -14.11 25.07 -19.81
CA VAL A 197 -14.40 23.66 -20.06
C VAL A 197 -15.21 23.08 -18.90
N GLY A 198 -16.53 23.10 -19.10
CA GLY A 198 -17.37 21.94 -18.84
C GLY A 198 -17.55 21.54 -17.38
N SER A 199 -18.48 22.22 -16.71
CA SER A 199 -19.09 21.79 -15.45
C SER A 199 -19.96 20.54 -15.58
N SER A 200 -19.41 19.40 -16.03
CA SER A 200 -20.14 18.13 -16.18
C SER A 200 -19.89 17.11 -15.06
N GLU A 201 -19.13 17.44 -14.00
CA GLU A 201 -18.91 16.54 -12.86
C GLU A 201 -19.79 16.81 -11.62
N SER A 202 -20.81 17.67 -11.72
CA SER A 202 -21.79 17.88 -10.63
C SER A 202 -22.80 16.73 -10.46
N ARG A 203 -22.52 15.53 -11.01
CA ARG A 203 -23.39 14.34 -10.93
C ARG A 203 -22.79 13.14 -10.17
N LEU A 204 -21.80 13.36 -9.31
CA LEU A 204 -21.35 12.34 -8.35
C LEU A 204 -21.29 12.88 -6.91
N GLY A 205 -22.47 12.93 -6.28
CA GLY A 205 -22.66 12.28 -4.97
C GLY A 205 -21.96 12.87 -3.74
N TYR A 206 -21.98 14.19 -3.54
CA TYR A 206 -21.49 14.79 -2.29
C TYR A 206 -22.43 15.83 -1.67
N GLU A 207 -23.75 15.63 -1.82
CA GLU A 207 -24.80 16.49 -1.27
C GLU A 207 -25.62 15.79 -0.16
N ALA A 208 -25.08 14.72 0.43
CA ALA A 208 -25.74 13.94 1.49
C ALA A 208 -24.92 13.81 2.78
N LEU A 209 -24.03 14.79 3.05
CA LEU A 209 -23.62 15.12 4.41
C LEU A 209 -24.40 16.38 4.81
N SER A 210 -25.73 16.26 4.76
CA SER A 210 -26.67 17.23 5.35
C SER A 210 -26.46 17.17 6.86
N GLU A 211 -26.27 18.33 7.44
CA GLU A 211 -26.12 18.67 8.87
C GLU A 211 -27.38 18.36 9.71
N GLU A 212 -28.17 17.35 9.34
CA GLU A 212 -29.41 16.96 10.03
C GLU A 212 -29.25 15.73 10.95
N ASP A 213 -28.06 15.15 11.06
CA ASP A 213 -27.83 13.95 11.90
C ASP A 213 -27.39 14.29 13.34
N ASP A 214 -27.28 15.57 13.70
CA ASP A 214 -26.84 16.00 15.04
C ASP A 214 -27.97 16.07 16.11
N SER A 215 -29.19 15.58 15.81
CA SER A 215 -30.34 15.66 16.73
C SER A 215 -30.78 14.33 17.37
N LEU A 216 -29.89 13.33 17.53
CA LEU A 216 -30.18 12.07 18.24
C LEU A 216 -29.33 11.90 19.51
N GLY A 217 -29.54 12.85 20.43
CA GLY A 217 -28.68 13.14 21.59
C GLY A 217 -28.70 12.22 22.81
N GLU A 218 -29.04 10.93 22.73
CA GLU A 218 -28.93 10.07 23.94
C GLU A 218 -28.32 8.68 23.73
N ARG A 219 -28.40 8.09 22.53
CA ARG A 219 -27.84 6.76 22.26
C ARG A 219 -26.51 6.78 21.52
N GLU A 220 -26.28 7.82 20.73
CA GLU A 220 -25.00 8.06 20.07
C GLU A 220 -23.97 8.67 21.03
N SER A 221 -24.42 9.42 22.05
CA SER A 221 -23.56 9.92 23.12
C SER A 221 -22.86 8.81 23.89
N ASP A 222 -23.49 7.66 24.11
CA ASP A 222 -22.84 6.52 24.79
C ASP A 222 -21.79 5.83 23.90
N ILE A 223 -22.05 5.73 22.61
CA ILE A 223 -21.11 5.16 21.64
C ILE A 223 -19.93 6.12 21.43
N VAL A 224 -20.20 7.41 21.30
CA VAL A 224 -19.18 8.46 21.17
C VAL A 224 -18.37 8.57 22.45
N ARG A 225 -18.99 8.55 23.64
CA ARG A 225 -18.28 8.53 24.93
C ARG A 225 -17.42 7.27 25.07
N ALA A 226 -17.91 6.09 24.66
CA ALA A 226 -17.12 4.87 24.67
C ALA A 226 -15.93 4.93 23.69
N ILE A 227 -16.08 5.58 22.54
CA ILE A 227 -14.99 5.81 21.58
C ILE A 227 -13.99 6.83 22.13
N GLU A 228 -14.47 7.89 22.77
CA GLU A 228 -13.65 8.95 23.35
C GLU A 228 -12.87 8.45 24.57
N GLU A 229 -13.51 7.67 25.45
CA GLU A 229 -12.86 6.93 26.54
C GLU A 229 -11.77 5.99 25.98
N LYS A 230 -12.05 5.22 24.92
CA LYS A 230 -11.03 4.38 24.27
C LYS A 230 -9.89 5.20 23.66
N LYS A 231 -10.17 6.35 23.04
CA LYS A 231 -9.14 7.27 22.52
C LYS A 231 -8.28 7.84 23.63
N ILE A 232 -8.87 8.23 24.77
CA ILE A 232 -8.15 8.72 25.94
C ILE A 232 -7.26 7.60 26.50
N VAL A 233 -7.76 6.36 26.58
CA VAL A 233 -6.97 5.21 27.04
C VAL A 233 -5.81 4.91 26.08
N ILE A 234 -6.03 4.97 24.77
CA ILE A 234 -4.97 4.77 23.77
C ILE A 234 -3.94 5.90 23.84
N ALA A 235 -4.37 7.15 23.95
CA ALA A 235 -3.49 8.31 24.09
C ALA A 235 -2.68 8.26 25.41
N ALA A 236 -3.29 7.82 26.50
CA ALA A 236 -2.62 7.62 27.78
C ALA A 236 -1.60 6.48 27.71
N LYS A 237 -1.93 5.36 27.05
CA LYS A 237 -0.99 4.26 26.79
C LYS A 237 0.16 4.72 25.91
N ALA A 238 -0.10 5.48 24.85
CA ALA A 238 0.94 6.03 23.98
C ALA A 238 1.88 6.98 24.73
N LYS A 239 1.34 7.87 25.59
CA LYS A 239 2.14 8.74 26.45
C LYS A 239 2.98 7.95 27.46
N LYS A 240 2.44 6.86 28.03
CA LYS A 240 3.19 5.97 28.94
C LYS A 240 4.33 5.26 28.23
N VAL A 241 4.07 4.69 27.06
CA VAL A 241 5.12 4.04 26.23
C VAL A 241 6.19 5.04 25.83
N PHE A 242 5.80 6.25 25.44
CA PHE A 242 6.74 7.31 25.07
C PHE A 242 7.58 7.80 26.26
N ALA A 243 6.99 7.90 27.45
CA ALA A 243 7.72 8.22 28.68
C ALA A 243 8.70 7.10 29.06
N GLU A 244 8.27 5.85 28.96
CA GLU A 244 9.12 4.68 29.19
C GLU A 244 10.28 4.61 28.19
N GLU A 245 10.05 4.95 26.92
CA GLU A 245 11.09 5.03 25.90
C GLU A 245 12.06 6.19 26.14
N LYS A 246 11.56 7.34 26.61
CA LYS A 246 12.40 8.48 27.03
C LYS A 246 13.26 8.14 28.26
N GLU A 247 12.74 7.34 29.18
CA GLU A 247 13.50 6.83 30.33
C GLU A 247 14.52 5.76 29.91
N ARG A 248 14.19 4.89 28.95
CA ARG A 248 15.15 3.97 28.32
C ARG A 248 16.27 4.71 27.59
N GLN A 249 15.98 5.84 26.95
CA GLN A 249 17.03 6.69 26.36
C GLN A 249 17.93 7.35 27.42
N ARG A 250 17.38 7.71 28.59
CA ARG A 250 18.17 8.28 29.71
C ARG A 250 18.99 7.24 30.46
N SER A 251 18.48 6.01 30.57
CA SER A 251 19.08 4.90 31.34
C SER A 251 19.87 3.91 30.47
N GLY A 252 20.02 4.20 29.17
CA GLY A 252 20.57 3.27 28.19
C GLY A 252 19.57 2.19 27.79
N GLY A 253 19.57 1.83 26.51
CA GLY A 253 18.74 0.76 25.98
C GLY A 253 19.13 -0.60 26.60
N PRO A 254 18.31 -1.66 26.42
CA PRO A 254 18.65 -3.00 26.92
C PRO A 254 19.99 -3.51 26.40
N LEU A 255 20.46 -3.02 25.25
CA LEU A 255 21.79 -3.33 24.70
C LEU A 255 22.94 -2.65 25.45
N ASP A 256 22.72 -1.46 26.01
CA ASP A 256 23.73 -0.69 26.75
C ASP A 256 23.94 -1.25 28.16
N ARG A 257 22.87 -1.82 28.75
CA ARG A 257 22.90 -2.44 30.08
C ARG A 257 23.66 -3.78 30.10
N LEU A 258 23.68 -4.49 28.98
CA LEU A 258 24.46 -5.72 28.81
C LEU A 258 25.97 -5.47 28.91
N GLY A 259 26.45 -4.25 28.67
CA GLY A 259 27.85 -3.87 28.88
C GLY A 259 28.20 -3.63 30.34
N THR A 260 27.27 -3.07 31.13
CA THR A 260 27.50 -2.71 32.54
C THR A 260 27.22 -3.85 33.52
N GLU A 261 26.35 -4.81 33.17
CA GLU A 261 26.09 -6.00 34.00
C GLU A 261 27.29 -6.97 34.05
N ILE A 262 28.13 -6.98 33.00
CA ILE A 262 29.36 -7.79 32.94
C ILE A 262 30.42 -7.27 33.93
N GLU A 263 30.38 -5.99 34.30
CA GLU A 263 31.35 -5.38 35.24
C GLU A 263 30.94 -5.47 36.72
N GLY A 264 29.70 -5.89 37.03
CA GLY A 264 29.13 -5.74 38.39
C GLY A 264 28.64 -7.00 39.10
N GLY A 265 28.61 -8.18 38.47
CA GLY A 265 27.95 -9.34 39.07
C GLY A 265 28.54 -10.68 38.66
N ASN A 266 29.12 -11.38 39.65
CA ASN A 266 29.51 -12.78 39.57
C ASN A 266 28.25 -13.64 39.37
N GLY A 267 27.84 -13.89 38.13
CA GLY A 267 26.63 -14.67 37.79
C GLY A 267 26.67 -15.13 36.34
N GLU A 268 26.61 -16.44 36.15
CA GLU A 268 26.71 -17.12 34.85
C GLU A 268 25.80 -16.52 33.76
N PRO A 269 26.23 -16.47 32.49
CA PRO A 269 25.40 -15.96 31.41
C PRO A 269 24.16 -16.84 31.22
N PRO A 270 22.93 -16.28 31.10
CA PRO A 270 21.75 -17.06 30.81
C PRO A 270 21.89 -17.72 29.44
N LYS A 271 21.81 -19.06 29.43
CA LYS A 271 21.86 -19.89 28.21
C LYS A 271 20.80 -19.38 27.23
N THR A 272 21.26 -18.74 26.16
CA THR A 272 20.40 -18.27 25.07
C THR A 272 19.71 -19.48 24.44
N GLY A 273 18.42 -19.65 24.72
CA GLY A 273 17.58 -20.64 24.07
C GLY A 273 17.49 -20.30 22.59
N GLY A 274 18.10 -21.13 21.75
CA GLY A 274 17.97 -21.02 20.30
C GLY A 274 16.51 -21.10 19.87
N TRP A 275 16.23 -20.55 18.69
CA TRP A 275 14.92 -20.47 18.01
C TRP A 275 14.12 -21.79 17.91
N THR A 276 14.67 -22.93 18.33
CA THR A 276 14.02 -24.24 18.41
C THR A 276 13.33 -24.52 19.76
N SER A 277 13.53 -23.67 20.77
CA SER A 277 12.98 -23.84 22.14
C SER A 277 11.46 -23.91 22.21
N TRP A 278 10.72 -23.34 21.25
CA TRP A 278 9.26 -23.39 21.24
C TRP A 278 8.70 -24.74 20.77
N MET A 279 9.52 -25.57 20.13
CA MET A 279 9.10 -26.86 19.57
C MET A 279 9.18 -28.00 20.60
N SER A 280 9.86 -27.79 21.73
CA SER A 280 10.10 -28.81 22.76
C SER A 280 9.21 -28.69 24.01
N ARG A 281 8.22 -27.78 24.04
CA ARG A 281 7.19 -27.79 25.08
C ARG A 281 6.01 -28.64 24.60
N ARG A 282 6.04 -29.93 24.93
CA ARG A 282 4.85 -30.77 25.06
C ARG A 282 4.65 -31.10 26.53
#